data_AF-A0A0Q0CCW8-F1
#
_entry.id   AF-A0A0Q0CCW8-F1
#
_cell.length_a   1.000
_cell.length_b   1.000
_cell.length_c   1.000
_cell.angle_alpha   90.00
_cell.angle_beta   90.00
_cell.angle_gamma   90.00
#
_symmetry.space_group_name_H-M   'P 1'
#
loop_
_entity.id
_entity.type
_entity.pdbx_description
1 polymer ?
#
loop_
_entity_poly.entity_id
_entity_poly.type
_entity_poly.pdbx_seq_one_letter_code
_entity_poly.pdbx_strand_id
1 'polypeptide(L)'
;MRRANRRSFLTAFVRLLACLPFVNSRLLAAETFPALRQPATEKGIRFGFAVDPAKLNDDAAYRQLVARQASIVVPENALKWQTVHPEPERYNFAPADAIAGFAKAHEQRMRGHTFCWHRSLPDWVHQTVTPTNAEAVLTAHISTVASHYRGLISER
;
A
#
# COMPACT_ATOMS: atom_id res chain seq x y z
N MET A 1 -53.16 -17.61 -32.84
CA MET A 1 -51.73 -17.93 -32.68
C MET A 1 -51.07 -18.04 -34.05
N ARG A 2 -50.24 -17.08 -34.47
CA ARG A 2 -49.50 -17.14 -35.75
C ARG A 2 -48.16 -17.85 -35.52
N ARG A 3 -47.89 -18.92 -36.28
CA ARG A 3 -46.59 -19.63 -36.25
C ARG A 3 -45.50 -18.73 -36.83
N ALA A 4 -44.46 -18.48 -36.05
CA ALA A 4 -43.26 -17.78 -36.51
C ALA A 4 -42.55 -18.62 -37.59
N ASN A 5 -42.24 -18.01 -38.74
CA ASN A 5 -41.50 -18.65 -39.82
C ASN A 5 -40.00 -18.31 -39.73
N ARG A 6 -39.13 -19.24 -40.13
CA ARG A 6 -37.66 -19.17 -40.01
C ARG A 6 -37.05 -17.88 -40.57
N ARG A 7 -37.70 -17.26 -41.56
CA ARG A 7 -37.29 -15.99 -42.18
C ARG A 7 -37.49 -14.75 -41.29
N SER A 8 -38.43 -14.79 -40.34
CA SER A 8 -38.62 -13.74 -39.33
C SER A 8 -37.64 -13.83 -38.16
N PHE A 9 -37.02 -15.00 -37.95
CA PHE A 9 -36.00 -15.19 -36.92
C PHE A 9 -34.63 -14.63 -37.32
N LEU A 10 -34.23 -14.78 -38.59
CA LEU A 10 -32.93 -14.27 -39.07
C LEU A 10 -32.88 -12.74 -39.22
N THR A 11 -34.01 -12.08 -39.50
CA THR A 11 -34.05 -10.62 -39.65
C THR A 11 -34.06 -9.86 -38.33
N ALA A 12 -34.47 -10.50 -37.23
CA ALA A 12 -34.39 -9.92 -35.88
C ALA A 12 -32.97 -9.99 -35.27
N PHE A 13 -32.14 -10.95 -35.69
CA PHE A 13 -30.83 -11.18 -35.07
C PHE A 13 -29.73 -10.23 -35.58
N VAL A 14 -29.83 -9.74 -36.82
CA VAL A 14 -28.79 -8.88 -37.43
C VAL A 14 -28.88 -7.41 -36.97
N ARG A 15 -30.04 -6.95 -36.46
CA ARG A 15 -30.21 -5.57 -35.99
C ARG A 15 -29.83 -5.34 -34.52
N LEU A 16 -29.54 -6.38 -33.74
CA LEU A 16 -29.12 -6.22 -32.34
C LEU A 16 -27.60 -6.01 -32.17
N LEU A 17 -26.80 -6.26 -33.20
CA LEU A 17 -25.34 -6.15 -33.15
C LEU A 17 -24.80 -4.74 -33.47
N ALA A 18 -25.65 -3.81 -33.91
CA ALA A 18 -25.25 -2.45 -34.27
C ALA A 18 -25.35 -1.43 -33.11
N CYS A 19 -25.76 -1.86 -31.92
CA CYS A 19 -25.88 -1.01 -30.73
C CYS A 19 -25.09 -1.53 -29.52
N LEU A 20 -23.98 -2.25 -29.74
CA LEU A 20 -22.97 -2.34 -28.68
C LEU A 20 -22.26 -0.98 -28.67
N PRO A 21 -22.45 -0.13 -27.63
CA PRO A 21 -21.61 1.04 -27.49
C PRO A 21 -20.17 0.55 -27.48
N PHE A 22 -19.25 1.32 -28.07
CA PHE A 22 -17.81 1.14 -27.91
C PHE A 22 -17.51 0.72 -26.47
N VAL A 23 -17.36 -0.60 -26.24
CA VAL A 23 -16.91 -1.12 -24.96
C VAL A 23 -15.48 -0.63 -24.92
N ASN A 24 -15.28 0.38 -24.08
CA ASN A 24 -14.05 1.15 -23.98
C ASN A 24 -12.88 0.17 -23.85
N SER A 25 -12.12 -0.05 -24.94
CA SER A 25 -11.15 -1.15 -25.05
C SER A 25 -10.06 -1.09 -23.97
N ARG A 26 -9.90 0.07 -23.34
CA ARG A 26 -9.02 0.31 -22.20
C ARG A 26 -9.43 -0.44 -20.93
N LEU A 27 -10.73 -0.66 -20.71
CA LEU A 27 -11.24 -1.42 -19.55
C LEU A 27 -10.91 -2.91 -19.67
N LEU A 28 -10.98 -3.47 -20.87
CA LEU A 28 -10.63 -4.88 -21.13
C LEU A 28 -9.12 -5.13 -21.03
N ALA A 29 -8.29 -4.19 -21.49
CA ALA A 29 -6.83 -4.36 -21.49
C ALA A 29 -6.21 -4.36 -20.06
N ALA A 30 -6.80 -3.61 -19.12
CA ALA A 30 -6.33 -3.55 -17.73
C ALA A 30 -6.59 -4.84 -16.94
N GLU A 31 -7.48 -5.71 -17.42
CA GLU A 31 -7.80 -7.00 -16.77
C GLU A 31 -7.04 -8.20 -17.34
N THR A 32 -6.25 -8.03 -18.40
CA THR A 32 -5.62 -9.16 -19.10
C THR A 32 -4.54 -9.88 -18.28
N PHE A 33 -3.98 -9.24 -17.25
CA PHE A 33 -2.93 -9.81 -16.41
C PHE A 33 -3.32 -9.79 -14.92
N PRO A 34 -3.04 -10.89 -14.18
CA PRO A 34 -3.25 -10.93 -12.74
C PRO A 34 -2.41 -9.85 -12.07
N ALA A 35 -2.89 -9.34 -10.93
CA ALA A 35 -2.12 -8.40 -10.13
C ALA A 35 -0.82 -9.05 -9.65
N LEU A 36 0.28 -8.30 -9.56
CA LEU A 36 1.62 -8.84 -9.23
C LEU A 36 1.67 -9.60 -7.90
N ARG A 37 0.83 -9.22 -6.92
CA ARG A 37 0.66 -9.96 -5.66
C ARG A 37 0.21 -11.42 -5.84
N GLN A 38 -0.50 -11.74 -6.91
CA GLN A 38 -1.02 -13.08 -7.16
C GLN A 38 0.09 -14.08 -7.54
N PRO A 39 0.85 -13.92 -8.65
CA PRO A 39 1.93 -14.83 -8.98
C PRO A 39 3.07 -14.79 -7.94
N ALA A 40 3.22 -13.70 -7.20
CA ALA A 40 4.11 -13.66 -6.03
C ALA A 40 3.65 -14.64 -4.94
N THR A 41 2.36 -14.60 -4.59
CA THR A 41 1.76 -15.47 -3.58
C THR A 41 1.81 -16.94 -3.99
N GLU A 42 1.53 -17.25 -5.26
CA GLU A 42 1.66 -18.61 -5.84
C GLU A 42 3.10 -19.16 -5.71
N LYS A 43 4.10 -18.28 -5.68
CA LYS A 43 5.51 -18.62 -5.45
C LYS A 43 5.95 -18.53 -3.99
N GLY A 44 5.02 -18.28 -3.06
CA GLY A 44 5.33 -18.14 -1.63
C GLY A 44 6.13 -16.88 -1.28
N ILE A 45 6.12 -15.86 -2.14
CA ILE A 45 6.78 -14.57 -1.90
C ILE A 45 5.76 -13.43 -1.85
N ARG A 46 6.17 -12.28 -1.28
CA ARG A 46 5.34 -11.07 -1.28
C ARG A 46 5.87 -10.06 -2.29
N PHE A 47 4.94 -9.35 -2.91
CA PHE A 47 5.26 -8.23 -3.78
C PHE A 47 4.66 -6.95 -3.18
N GLY A 48 5.38 -5.84 -3.26
CA GLY A 48 5.04 -4.64 -2.53
C GLY A 48 5.78 -3.41 -2.98
N PHE A 49 5.45 -2.29 -2.33
CA PHE A 49 6.04 -0.98 -2.61
C PHE A 49 6.50 -0.29 -1.32
N ALA A 50 7.52 0.57 -1.46
CA ALA A 50 7.69 1.67 -0.53
C ALA A 50 6.66 2.76 -0.86
N VAL A 51 5.97 3.27 0.15
CA VAL A 51 4.83 4.20 -0.03
C VAL A 51 4.99 5.45 0.81
N ASP A 52 4.49 6.54 0.25
CA ASP A 52 4.39 7.85 0.89
C ASP A 52 2.91 8.13 1.24
N PRO A 53 2.61 8.60 2.46
CA PRO A 53 1.22 8.78 2.89
C PRO A 53 0.51 9.91 2.12
N ALA A 54 1.22 10.97 1.71
CA ALA A 54 0.61 12.05 0.93
C ALA A 54 0.25 11.56 -0.47
N LYS A 55 1.13 10.80 -1.14
CA LYS A 55 0.78 10.17 -2.43
C LYS A 55 -0.40 9.21 -2.32
N LEU A 56 -0.46 8.41 -1.24
CA LEU A 56 -1.62 7.55 -1.00
C LEU A 56 -2.91 8.35 -0.81
N ASN A 57 -2.86 9.57 -0.28
CA ASN A 57 -4.03 10.42 -0.06
C ASN A 57 -4.43 11.22 -1.31
N ASP A 58 -3.46 11.84 -1.98
CA ASP A 58 -3.69 12.88 -2.98
C ASP A 58 -3.77 12.33 -4.41
N ASP A 59 -3.11 11.20 -4.69
CA ASP A 59 -3.09 10.57 -6.01
C ASP A 59 -3.95 9.30 -6.03
N ALA A 60 -5.16 9.43 -6.59
CA ALA A 60 -6.10 8.32 -6.72
C ALA A 60 -5.56 7.18 -7.60
N ALA A 61 -4.78 7.48 -8.65
CA ALA A 61 -4.23 6.46 -9.53
C ALA A 61 -3.10 5.69 -8.82
N TYR A 62 -2.23 6.39 -8.09
CA TYR A 62 -1.21 5.77 -7.25
C TYR A 62 -1.84 4.88 -6.18
N ARG A 63 -2.83 5.40 -5.44
CA ARG A 63 -3.57 4.65 -4.41
C ARG A 63 -4.19 3.37 -4.97
N GLN A 64 -4.89 3.46 -6.11
CA GLN A 64 -5.49 2.29 -6.76
C GLN A 64 -4.46 1.27 -7.23
N LEU A 65 -3.33 1.73 -7.78
CA LEU A 65 -2.24 0.86 -8.21
C LEU A 65 -1.65 0.08 -7.03
N VAL A 66 -1.32 0.77 -5.94
CA VAL A 66 -0.77 0.12 -4.74
C VAL A 66 -1.78 -0.88 -4.17
N ALA A 67 -3.05 -0.49 -4.04
CA ALA A 67 -4.12 -1.35 -3.53
C ALA A 67 -4.27 -2.64 -4.35
N ARG A 68 -4.25 -2.52 -5.69
CA ARG A 68 -4.40 -3.66 -6.59
C ARG A 68 -3.17 -4.57 -6.59
N GLN A 69 -1.97 -4.00 -6.64
CA GLN A 69 -0.76 -4.73 -7.02
C GLN A 69 0.00 -5.33 -5.82
N ALA A 70 -0.08 -4.73 -4.63
CA ALA A 70 0.74 -5.12 -3.49
C ALA A 70 0.04 -6.10 -2.53
N SER A 71 0.82 -6.99 -1.93
CA SER A 71 0.49 -7.76 -0.72
C SER A 71 1.23 -7.26 0.52
N ILE A 72 2.23 -6.39 0.37
CA ILE A 72 2.95 -5.75 1.47
C ILE A 72 3.33 -4.31 1.11
N VAL A 73 3.32 -3.41 2.09
CA VAL A 73 3.81 -2.04 1.94
C VAL A 73 4.87 -1.72 2.99
N VAL A 74 5.77 -0.80 2.65
CA VAL A 74 6.79 -0.25 3.54
C VAL A 74 6.63 1.26 3.58
N PRO A 75 6.51 1.90 4.75
CA PRO A 75 6.57 3.36 4.81
C PRO A 75 7.93 3.86 4.35
N GLU A 76 7.97 4.65 3.28
CA GLU A 76 9.23 5.08 2.66
C GLU A 76 10.08 5.92 3.65
N ASN A 77 9.43 6.84 4.36
CA ASN A 77 10.06 7.74 5.34
C ASN A 77 9.27 7.91 6.64
N ALA A 78 8.01 7.49 6.69
CA ALA A 78 7.13 7.80 7.82
C ALA A 78 7.53 7.13 9.14
N LEU A 79 8.32 6.05 9.10
CA LEU A 79 8.87 5.37 10.27
C LEU A 79 10.35 5.67 10.54
N LYS A 80 10.98 6.58 9.76
CA LYS A 80 12.33 7.04 10.06
C LYS A 80 12.30 8.02 11.24
N TRP A 81 13.41 8.11 11.97
CA TRP A 81 13.52 8.88 13.20
C TRP A 81 13.06 10.34 13.06
N GLN A 82 13.52 11.05 12.04
CA GLN A 82 13.09 12.43 11.75
C GLN A 82 11.57 12.61 11.69
N THR A 83 10.84 11.59 11.25
CA THR A 83 9.38 11.66 11.15
C THR A 83 8.71 11.17 12.42
N VAL A 84 9.09 9.98 12.89
CA VAL A 84 8.36 9.28 13.97
C VAL A 84 8.77 9.74 15.37
N HIS A 85 9.99 10.25 15.54
CA HIS A 85 10.55 10.71 16.82
C HIS A 85 11.28 12.06 16.67
N PRO A 86 10.58 13.12 16.22
CA PRO A 86 11.19 14.39 15.83
C PRO A 86 11.77 15.20 17.00
N GLU A 87 11.31 14.99 18.23
CA GLU A 87 11.76 15.68 19.45
C GLU A 87 11.92 14.67 20.60
N PRO A 88 12.77 14.94 21.61
CA PRO A 88 13.11 13.96 22.66
C PRO A 88 11.91 13.35 23.39
N GLU A 89 10.87 14.15 23.64
CA GLU A 89 9.68 13.75 24.40
C GLU A 89 8.43 13.63 23.50
N ARG A 90 8.58 13.67 22.17
CA ARG A 90 7.44 13.67 21.24
C ARG A 90 7.61 12.66 20.10
N TYR A 91 6.64 11.76 20.00
CA TYR A 91 6.47 10.88 18.84
C TYR A 91 5.35 11.38 17.93
N ASN A 92 5.52 11.16 16.62
CA ASN A 92 4.51 11.46 15.61
C ASN A 92 4.24 10.22 14.75
N PHE A 93 3.23 9.44 15.16
CA PHE A 93 2.84 8.21 14.45
C PHE A 93 1.86 8.45 13.30
N ALA A 94 1.22 9.63 13.23
CA ALA A 94 0.11 9.88 12.30
C ALA A 94 0.43 9.54 10.83
N PRO A 95 1.61 9.89 10.26
CA PRO A 95 1.90 9.56 8.87
C PRO A 95 2.03 8.04 8.62
N ALA A 96 2.62 7.30 9.56
CA ALA A 96 2.77 5.85 9.45
C ALA A 96 1.47 5.11 9.79
N ASP A 97 0.63 5.66 10.68
CA ASP A 97 -0.69 5.14 11.00
C ASP A 97 -1.65 5.24 9.81
N ALA A 98 -1.55 6.29 9.00
CA ALA A 98 -2.30 6.40 7.75
C ALA A 98 -1.95 5.25 6.78
N ILE A 99 -0.66 4.89 6.68
CA ILE A 99 -0.20 3.76 5.86
C ILE A 99 -0.67 2.43 6.46
N ALA A 100 -0.61 2.26 7.77
CA ALA A 100 -1.11 1.06 8.45
C ALA A 100 -2.62 0.87 8.23
N GLY A 101 -3.39 1.96 8.29
CA GLY A 101 -4.82 1.96 7.98
C GLY A 101 -5.10 1.57 6.53
N PHE A 102 -4.37 2.14 5.58
CA PHE A 102 -4.45 1.76 4.16
C PHE A 102 -4.12 0.28 3.94
N ALA A 103 -3.01 -0.21 4.53
CA ALA A 103 -2.60 -1.60 4.39
C ALA A 103 -3.69 -2.54 4.93
N LYS A 104 -4.24 -2.23 6.10
CA LYS A 104 -5.35 -3.00 6.70
C LYS A 104 -6.60 -3.01 5.80
N ALA A 105 -6.99 -1.85 5.25
CA ALA A 105 -8.16 -1.73 4.38
C ALA A 105 -8.05 -2.53 3.07
N HIS A 106 -6.84 -2.83 2.62
CA HIS A 106 -6.57 -3.56 1.37
C HIS A 106 -5.98 -4.96 1.60
N GLU A 107 -6.07 -5.49 2.82
CA GLU A 107 -5.55 -6.82 3.21
C GLU A 107 -4.05 -6.99 2.92
N GLN A 108 -3.31 -5.90 3.04
CA GLN A 108 -1.87 -5.86 2.84
C GLN A 108 -1.16 -5.96 4.19
N ARG A 109 0.02 -6.58 4.17
CA ARG A 109 0.96 -6.53 5.29
C ARG A 109 1.70 -5.19 5.28
N MET A 110 2.26 -4.83 6.42
CA MET A 110 3.15 -3.68 6.55
C MET A 110 4.48 -4.16 7.14
N ARG A 111 5.59 -3.75 6.55
CA ARG A 111 6.93 -3.97 7.09
C ARG A 111 7.50 -2.65 7.60
N GLY A 112 8.05 -2.67 8.82
CA GLY A 112 8.69 -1.52 9.42
C GLY A 112 10.03 -1.20 8.77
N HIS A 113 10.30 0.09 8.57
CA HIS A 113 11.59 0.59 8.10
C HIS A 113 11.79 2.02 8.66
N THR A 114 12.61 2.24 9.67
CA THR A 114 13.60 1.34 10.31
C THR A 114 13.89 1.84 11.73
N PHE A 115 14.33 0.96 12.62
CA PHE A 115 14.61 1.32 14.02
C PHE A 115 15.98 1.97 14.24
N CYS A 116 17.01 1.59 13.48
CA CYS A 116 18.36 2.09 13.66
C CYS A 116 18.97 2.35 12.29
N TRP A 117 19.39 3.59 12.05
CA TRP A 117 20.02 4.00 10.81
C TRP A 117 20.83 5.28 11.01
N HIS A 118 21.89 5.46 10.22
CA HIS A 118 22.77 6.63 10.31
C HIS A 118 22.22 7.84 9.54
N ARG A 119 21.17 7.66 8.73
CA ARG A 119 20.48 8.74 8.01
C ARG A 119 19.13 9.03 8.64
N SER A 120 18.65 10.25 8.41
CA SER A 120 17.36 10.73 8.90
C SER A 120 17.23 10.68 10.43
N LEU A 121 18.33 10.97 11.14
CA LEU A 121 18.30 11.27 12.56
C LEU A 121 17.90 12.76 12.75
N PRO A 122 17.04 13.07 13.74
CA PRO A 122 16.67 14.45 14.06
C PRO A 122 17.81 15.16 14.80
N ASP A 123 17.82 16.49 14.76
CA ASP A 123 18.90 17.30 15.31
C ASP A 123 19.14 17.05 16.80
N TRP A 124 18.09 16.77 17.58
CA TRP A 124 18.23 16.48 19.00
C TRP A 124 19.10 15.25 19.27
N VAL A 125 19.04 14.23 18.40
CA VAL A 125 19.89 13.04 18.54
C VAL A 125 21.35 13.44 18.38
N HIS A 126 21.66 14.28 17.39
CA HIS A 126 23.01 14.76 17.16
C HIS A 126 23.54 15.62 18.31
N GLN A 127 22.66 16.33 19.00
CA GLN A 127 23.03 17.26 20.08
C GLN A 127 23.13 16.59 21.45
N THR A 128 22.34 15.55 21.72
CA THR A 128 22.19 15.01 23.09
C THR A 128 22.63 13.56 23.24
N VAL A 129 22.81 12.81 22.16
CA VAL A 129 23.20 11.39 22.24
C VAL A 129 24.73 11.26 22.25
N THR A 130 25.22 10.54 23.25
CA THR A 130 26.63 10.26 23.51
C THR A 130 26.83 8.75 23.66
N PRO A 131 28.08 8.24 23.62
CA PRO A 131 28.34 6.82 23.84
C PRO A 131 27.77 6.27 25.16
N THR A 132 27.66 7.10 26.20
CA THR A 132 27.16 6.70 27.51
C THR A 132 25.65 6.58 27.60
N ASN A 133 24.88 7.26 26.75
CA ASN A 133 23.41 7.19 26.76
C ASN A 133 22.78 6.55 25.51
N ALA A 134 23.58 6.25 24.47
CA ALA A 134 23.09 5.77 23.18
C ALA A 134 22.25 4.50 23.27
N GLU A 135 22.66 3.53 24.10
CA GLU A 135 21.91 2.29 24.29
C GLU A 135 20.53 2.54 24.90
N ALA A 136 20.45 3.37 25.93
CA ALA A 136 19.19 3.72 26.59
C ALA A 136 18.25 4.45 25.63
N VAL A 137 18.77 5.43 24.88
CA VAL A 137 17.99 6.21 23.90
C VAL A 137 17.48 5.32 22.77
N LEU A 138 18.33 4.47 22.20
CA LEU A 138 17.94 3.56 21.12
C LEU A 138 16.92 2.52 21.61
N THR A 139 17.13 1.96 22.80
CA THR A 139 16.20 0.98 23.40
C THR A 139 14.84 1.60 23.68
N ALA A 140 14.78 2.83 24.20
CA ALA A 140 13.54 3.56 24.42
C ALA A 140 12.81 3.83 23.09
N HIS A 141 13.54 4.26 22.05
CA HIS A 141 12.97 4.46 20.72
C HIS A 141 12.38 3.17 20.13
N ILE A 142 13.17 2.09 20.12
CA ILE A 142 12.71 0.77 19.63
C ILE A 142 11.48 0.32 20.39
N SER A 143 11.53 0.37 21.72
CA SER A 143 10.43 -0.11 22.57
C SER A 143 9.15 0.67 22.34
N THR A 144 9.25 1.99 22.21
CA THR A 144 8.08 2.87 21.99
C THR A 144 7.45 2.62 20.62
N VAL A 145 8.26 2.65 19.55
CA VAL A 145 7.75 2.47 18.17
C VAL A 145 7.26 1.03 17.94
N ALA A 146 7.98 0.02 18.41
CA ALA A 146 7.56 -1.38 18.27
C ALA A 146 6.28 -1.68 19.06
N SER A 147 6.10 -1.06 20.24
CA SER A 147 4.88 -1.23 21.04
C SER A 147 3.67 -0.61 20.36
N HIS A 148 3.81 0.57 19.75
CA HIS A 148 2.74 1.22 19.00
C HIS A 148 2.23 0.35 17.83
N TYR A 149 3.13 -0.32 17.11
CA TYR A 149 2.78 -1.16 15.95
C TYR A 149 2.63 -2.65 16.25
N ARG A 150 2.53 -3.03 17.54
CA ARG A 150 2.39 -4.43 17.95
C ARG A 150 1.17 -5.06 17.26
N GLY A 151 1.40 -6.13 16.49
CA GLY A 151 0.36 -6.86 15.77
C GLY A 151 -0.07 -6.24 14.42
N LEU A 152 0.38 -5.03 14.10
CA LEU A 152 0.12 -4.36 12.81
C LEU A 152 1.24 -4.57 11.80
N ILE A 153 2.49 -4.51 12.27
CA ILE A 153 3.67 -4.76 11.44
C ILE A 153 4.09 -6.23 11.56
N SER A 154 4.34 -6.88 10.41
CA SER A 154 4.82 -8.26 10.37
C SER A 154 5.83 -8.43 9.25
N GLU A 155 6.96 -9.08 9.57
CA GLU A 155 7.97 -9.48 8.59
C GLU A 155 7.70 -10.86 7.97
N ARG A 156 6.69 -11.59 8.46
CA ARG A 156 6.38 -12.96 8.04
C ARG A 156 5.15 -13.08 7.17
#